data_AF-A0A318CWT4-F1
#
_entry.id   AF-A0A318CWT4-F1
#
_cell.length_a   1.000
_cell.length_b   1.000
_cell.length_c   1.000
_cell.angle_alpha   90.00
_cell.angle_beta   90.00
_cell.angle_gamma   90.00
#
_symmetry.space_group_name_H-M   'P 1'
#
loop_
_entity.id
_entity.type
_entity.pdbx_description
1 polymer ?
#
loop_
_entity_poly.entity_id
_entity_poly.type
_entity_poly.pdbx_seq_one_letter_code
_entity_poly.pdbx_strand_id
1 'polypeptide(L)' 'MTTIVKLYPILKDLGLDDVKANEFVEIIDQSRKEDLATKADLKDLEIRLVKWVIGLMIAQTSITIALLKFF' A
#
# COMPACT_ATOMS: atom_id res chain seq x y z
N MET A 1 -2.32 7.00 -16.02
CA MET A 1 -3.16 7.54 -17.10
C MET A 1 -2.99 6.80 -18.44
N THR A 2 -1.76 6.62 -18.93
CA THR A 2 -1.49 6.21 -20.32
C THR A 2 -1.91 4.78 -20.70
N THR A 3 -2.02 3.85 -19.74
CA THR A 3 -2.36 2.44 -20.01
C THR A 3 -3.87 2.21 -20.08
N ILE A 4 -4.64 2.87 -19.20
CA ILE A 4 -6.11 2.77 -19.16
C ILE A 4 -6.74 3.38 -20.42
N VAL A 5 -6.22 4.53 -20.86
CA VAL A 5 -6.67 5.22 -22.08
C VAL A 5 -6.45 4.36 -23.33
N LYS A 6 -5.46 3.45 -23.31
CA LYS A 6 -5.20 2.48 -24.39
C LYS A 6 -6.08 1.23 -24.29
N LEU A 7 -6.71 0.96 -23.15
CA LEU A 7 -7.53 -0.23 -22.95
C LEU A 7 -8.91 -0.10 -23.62
N TYR A 8 -9.52 1.10 -23.55
CA TYR A 8 -10.79 1.40 -24.21
C TYR A 8 -10.82 1.06 -25.71
N PRO A 9 -9.87 1.52 -26.55
CA PRO A 9 -9.88 1.18 -27.98
C PRO A 9 -9.66 -0.32 -28.24
N ILE A 10 -8.92 -1.04 -27.39
CA ILE A 10 -8.71 -2.49 -27.51
C ILE A 10 -10.01 -3.25 -27.22
N LEU A 11 -10.76 -2.82 -26.20
CA LEU A 11 -12.07 -3.42 -25.87
C LEU A 11 -13.07 -3.20 -27.00
N LYS A 12 -13.02 -2.02 -27.64
CA LYS A 12 -13.85 -1.73 -28.82
C LYS A 12 -13.48 -2.60 -30.02
N ASP A 13 -12.19 -2.78 -30.29
CA ASP A 13 -11.69 -3.68 -31.36
C ASP A 13 -12.08 -5.16 -31.11
N LEU A 14 -12.28 -5.55 -29.85
CA LEU A 14 -12.78 -6.88 -29.47
C LEU A 14 -14.31 -7.01 -29.62
N GLY A 15 -15.00 -5.98 -30.11
CA GLY A 15 -16.45 -5.99 -30.34
C GLY A 15 -17.28 -5.75 -29.08
N LEU A 16 -16.69 -5.21 -28.01
CA LEU A 16 -17.44 -4.81 -26.82
C LEU A 16 -18.20 -3.50 -27.09
N ASP A 17 -19.46 -3.47 -26.66
CA ASP A 17 -20.29 -2.26 -26.69
C ASP A 17 -19.68 -1.13 -25.84
N ASP A 18 -19.89 0.12 -26.26
CA ASP A 18 -19.24 1.30 -25.67
C ASP A 18 -19.53 1.44 -24.17
N VAL A 19 -20.73 1.06 -23.72
CA VAL A 19 -21.11 1.07 -22.31
C VAL A 19 -20.29 0.07 -21.50
N LYS A 20 -20.17 -1.17 -22.00
CA LYS A 20 -19.42 -2.25 -21.33
C LYS A 20 -17.92 -1.99 -21.33
N ALA A 21 -17.39 -1.41 -22.40
CA ALA A 21 -15.98 -1.05 -22.50
C ALA A 21 -15.60 0.03 -21.47
N ASN A 22 -16.47 1.01 -21.28
CA ASN A 22 -16.26 2.07 -20.28
C ASN A 22 -16.37 1.53 -18.84
N GLU A 23 -17.37 0.69 -18.57
CA GLU A 23 -17.56 0.07 -17.26
C GLU A 23 -16.36 -0.82 -16.88
N PHE A 24 -15.81 -1.58 -17.82
CA PHE A 24 -14.60 -2.37 -17.59
C PHE A 24 -13.37 -1.51 -17.27
N VAL A 25 -13.23 -0.38 -17.96
CA VAL A 25 -12.17 0.60 -17.72
C VAL A 25 -12.28 1.22 -16.32
N GLU A 26 -13.49 1.57 -15.90
CA GLU A 26 -13.74 2.10 -14.55
C GLU A 26 -13.42 1.08 -13.45
N ILE A 27 -13.83 -0.18 -13.62
CA ILE A 27 -13.54 -1.25 -12.66
C ILE A 27 -12.02 -1.45 -12.49
N ILE A 28 -11.27 -1.42 -13.59
CA ILE A 28 -9.80 -1.55 -13.55
C ILE A 28 -9.15 -0.33 -12.88
N ASP A 29 -9.63 0.90 -13.16
CA ASP A 29 -9.10 2.12 -12.54
C ASP A 29 -9.41 2.15 -11.03
N GLN A 30 -10.61 1.74 -10.64
CA GLN A 30 -11.02 1.62 -9.24
C GLN A 30 -10.21 0.55 -8.51
N SER A 31 -10.08 -0.65 -9.08
CA SER A 31 -9.27 -1.73 -8.49
C SER A 31 -7.82 -1.30 -8.30
N ARG A 32 -7.26 -0.53 -9.24
CA ARG A 32 -5.91 0.05 -9.09
C ARG A 32 -5.83 1.07 -7.97
N LYS A 33 -6.87 1.89 -7.74
CA LYS A 33 -6.87 2.86 -6.64
C LYS A 33 -7.00 2.17 -5.28
N GLU A 34 -7.71 1.05 -5.21
CA GLU A 34 -7.89 0.26 -4.00
C GLU A 34 -6.63 -0.51 -3.61
N ASP A 35 -5.81 -0.94 -4.58
CA ASP A 35 -4.60 -1.74 -4.34
C ASP A 35 -3.31 -0.91 -4.19
N LEU A 36 -3.41 0.42 -4.32
CA LEU A 36 -2.28 1.33 -4.09
C LEU A 36 -2.23 1.71 -2.62
N ALA A 37 -1.07 1.47 -1.98
CA ALA A 37 -0.80 1.95 -0.63
C ALA A 37 -1.15 3.43 -0.53
N THR A 38 -2.18 3.72 0.26
CA THR A 38 -2.68 5.06 0.45
C THR A 38 -1.77 5.83 1.40
N LYS A 39 -1.92 7.15 1.44
CA LYS A 39 -1.24 7.97 2.46
C LYS A 39 -1.60 7.54 3.89
N ALA A 40 -2.79 6.95 4.08
CA ALA A 40 -3.20 6.40 5.37
C ALA A 40 -2.38 5.15 5.73
N ASP A 41 -2.14 4.25 4.78
CA ASP A 41 -1.32 3.05 5.00
C ASP A 41 0.13 3.40 5.36
N LEU A 42 0.67 4.46 4.74
CA LEU A 42 2.00 4.99 5.09
C LEU A 42 2.04 5.54 6.53
N LYS A 43 1.01 6.25 6.95
CA LYS A 43 0.89 6.79 8.32
C LYS A 43 0.76 5.66 9.36
N ASP A 44 -0.02 4.64 9.05
CA ASP A 44 -0.16 3.46 9.91
C ASP A 44 1.16 2.68 10.02
N LEU A 45 1.91 2.58 8.92
CA LEU A 45 3.23 2.01 8.91
C LEU A 45 4.21 2.82 9.76
N GLU A 46 4.21 4.15 9.65
CA GLU A 46 5.02 5.06 10.47
C GLU A 46 4.74 4.87 11.96
N ILE A 47 3.47 4.85 12.36
CA ILE A 47 3.07 4.63 13.77
C ILE A 47 3.56 3.26 14.25
N ARG A 48 3.45 2.22 13.42
CA ARG A 48 3.91 0.87 13.74
C ARG A 48 5.42 0.84 13.94
N LEU A 49 6.18 1.51 13.08
CA LEU A 49 7.63 1.61 13.19
C LEU A 49 8.04 2.32 14.48
N VAL A 50 7.41 3.45 14.82
CA VAL A 50 7.67 4.16 16.08
C VAL A 50 7.43 3.26 17.30
N LYS A 51 6.33 2.50 17.33
CA LYS A 51 6.05 1.55 18.41
C LYS A 51 7.14 0.50 18.55
N TRP A 52 7.61 -0.07 17.44
CA TRP A 52 8.69 -1.06 17.46
C TRP A 52 10.01 -0.47 17.94
N VAL A 53 10.38 0.73 17.47
CA VAL A 53 11.60 1.42 17.91
C VAL A 53 11.58 1.66 19.41
N ILE A 54 10.46 2.13 19.96
CA ILE A 54 10.31 2.32 21.42
C ILE A 54 10.47 0.98 22.16
N GLY A 55 9.82 -0.08 21.68
CA GLY A 55 9.95 -1.42 22.28
C GLY A 55 11.38 -1.95 22.28
N LEU A 56 12.11 -1.76 21.17
CA LEU A 56 13.51 -2.14 21.05
C LEU A 56 14.42 -1.33 21.99
N MET A 57 14.19 -0.02 22.14
CA MET A 57 14.95 0.84 23.06
C MET A 57 14.79 0.40 24.52
N ILE A 58 13.57 0.03 24.93
CA ILE A 58 13.30 -0.49 26.27
C ILE A 58 14.02 -1.83 26.48
N ALA A 59 13.95 -2.73 25.50
CA ALA A 59 14.65 -4.02 25.56
C ALA A 59 16.17 -3.83 25.67
N GLN A 60 16.77 -2.98 24.83
CA GLN A 60 18.20 -2.67 24.86
C GLN A 60 18.62 -2.06 26.21
N THR A 61 17.84 -1.13 26.74
CA THR A 61 18.12 -0.52 28.05
C THR A 61 18.09 -1.57 29.16
N SER A 62 17.10 -2.48 29.13
CA SER A 62 16.97 -3.57 30.09
C SER A 62 18.16 -4.52 30.05
N ILE A 63 18.59 -4.90 28.85
CA ILE A 63 19.77 -5.75 28.62
C ILE A 63 21.03 -5.04 29.13
N THR A 64 21.20 -3.75 28.83
CA THR A 64 22.36 -2.97 29.26
C THR A 64 22.45 -2.89 30.78
N ILE A 65 21.32 -2.65 31.46
CA ILE A 65 21.27 -2.62 32.93
C ILE A 65 21.57 -4.01 33.51
N ALA A 66 21.02 -5.07 32.91
CA ALA A 66 21.27 -6.43 33.37
C ALA A 66 22.76 -6.79 33.26
N LEU A 67 23.41 -6.42 32.16
CA LEU A 67 24.86 -6.59 31.99
C LEU A 67 25.65 -5.79 33.02
N LEU A 68 25.31 -4.51 33.25
CA LEU A 68 25.98 -3.66 34.24
C LEU A 68 25.88 -4.20 35.68
N LYS A 69 24.78 -4.89 36.03
CA LYS A 69 24.63 -5.53 37.35
C LYS A 69 25.38 -6.85 37.49
N PHE A 70 25.80 -7.45 36.38
CA PHE A 70 26.44 -8.77 36.35
C PHE A 70 27.98 -8.67 36.44
N PHE A 71 28.55 -7.52 36.07
CA PHE A 71 29.97 -7.16 36.27
C PHE A 71 30.16 -6.41 37.59
#